data_AF-M7N5I5-F1
#
_entry.id   AF-M7N5I5-F1
#
_cell.length_a   1.000
_cell.length_b   1.000
_cell.length_c   1.000
_cell.angle_alpha   90.00
_cell.angle_beta   90.00
_cell.angle_gamma   90.00
#
_symmetry.space_group_name_H-M   'P 1'
#
loop_
_entity.id
_entity.type
_entity.pdbx_description
1 polymer ?
#
loop_
_entity_poly.entity_id
_entity_poly.type
_entity_poly.pdbx_seq_one_letter_code
_entity_poly.pdbx_strand_id
1 'polypeptide(L)' 'MTKDKVLEAVREMPQEFELEELIERLIFIDKVQKGMKQLDEGKTVSHDQAKNIIKSWQK' A
#
# COMPACT_ATOMS: atom_id res chain seq x y z
N MET A 1 -10.68 2.61 -2.46
CA MET A 1 -11.03 2.48 -1.03
C MET A 1 -12.55 2.45 -0.86
N THR A 2 -13.09 1.54 -0.05
CA THR A 2 -14.53 1.51 0.31
C THR A 2 -14.68 1.61 1.83
N LYS A 3 -15.86 2.01 2.31
CA LYS A 3 -16.17 2.06 3.74
C LYS A 3 -15.94 0.71 4.42
N ASP A 4 -16.36 -0.39 3.79
CA ASP A 4 -16.22 -1.73 4.37
C ASP A 4 -14.77 -2.14 4.57
N LYS A 5 -13.88 -1.78 3.63
CA LYS A 5 -12.44 -2.04 3.79
C LYS A 5 -11.80 -1.20 4.89
N VAL A 6 -12.28 0.03 5.11
CA VAL A 6 -11.84 0.84 6.26
C VAL A 6 -12.28 0.18 7.56
N LEU A 7 -13.52 -0.31 7.64
CA LEU A 7 -14.02 -1.01 8.83
C LEU A 7 -13.27 -2.31 9.09
N GLU A 8 -12.94 -3.07 8.05
CA GLU A 8 -12.10 -4.26 8.15
C GLU A 8 -10.70 -3.91 8.68
N ALA A 9 -10.05 -2.89 8.12
CA ALA A 9 -8.74 -2.44 8.58
C ALA A 9 -8.75 -2.03 10.07
N VAL A 10 -9.79 -1.31 10.52
CA VAL A 10 -9.94 -0.89 11.91
C VAL A 10 -10.21 -2.08 12.84
N ARG A 11 -10.93 -3.12 12.38
CA ARG A 11 -11.19 -4.34 13.19
C ARG A 11 -9.93 -5.14 13.49
N GLU A 12 -8.90 -5.03 12.64
CA GLU A 12 -7.61 -5.69 12.83
C GLU A 12 -6.65 -4.89 13.74
N MET A 13 -6.99 -3.64 14.06
CA MET A 13 -6.18 -2.78 14.92
C MET A 13 -6.42 -3.09 16.40
N PRO A 14 -5.45 -2.76 17.28
CA PRO A 14 -5.64 -2.86 18.72
C PRO A 14 -6.80 -1.98 19.22
N GLN A 15 -7.26 -2.23 20.44
CA GLN A 15 -8.37 -1.49 21.05
C GLN A 15 -8.08 0.03 21.19
N GLU A 16 -6.81 0.38 21.36
CA GLU A 16 -6.28 1.74 21.40
C GLU A 16 -5.11 1.83 20.42
N PHE A 17 -5.09 2.89 19.62
CA PHE A 17 -4.04 3.19 18.64
C PHE A 17 -3.99 4.71 18.42
N GLU A 18 -2.88 5.20 17.89
CA GLU A 18 -2.76 6.60 17.50
C GLU A 18 -3.37 6.84 16.12
N LEU A 19 -3.91 8.05 15.90
CA LEU A 19 -4.51 8.41 14.63
C LEU A 19 -3.53 8.25 13.45
N GLU A 20 -2.24 8.51 13.68
CA GLU A 20 -1.19 8.34 12.68
C GLU A 20 -1.10 6.90 12.19
N GLU A 21 -1.16 5.91 13.09
CA GLU A 21 -1.14 4.49 12.73
C GLU A 21 -2.32 4.08 11.83
N LEU A 22 -3.52 4.62 12.10
CA LEU A 22 -4.68 4.40 11.24
C LEU A 22 -4.45 4.98 9.84
N ILE A 23 -3.95 6.21 9.76
CA ILE A 23 -3.68 6.87 8.48
C ILE A 23 -2.64 6.07 7.69
N GLU A 24 -1.54 5.65 8.31
CA GLU A 24 -0.51 4.84 7.68
C GLU A 24 -1.06 3.51 7.16
N ARG A 25 -1.86 2.80 7.97
CA ARG A 25 -2.50 1.54 7.59
C ARG A 25 -3.40 1.72 6.36
N LEU A 26 -4.21 2.78 6.33
CA LEU A 26 -5.10 3.07 5.21
C LEU A 26 -4.33 3.45 3.94
N ILE A 27 -3.25 4.24 4.06
CA ILE A 27 -2.35 4.57 2.94
C ILE A 27 -1.71 3.31 2.38
N PHE A 28 -1.24 2.41 3.24
CA PHE A 28 -0.65 1.13 2.82
C PHE A 28 -1.65 0.29 2.02
N ILE A 29 -2.86 0.09 2.55
CA ILE A 29 -3.93 -0.66 1.88
C ILE A 29 -4.27 -0.05 0.52
N ASP A 30 -4.37 1.28 0.43
CA ASP A 30 -4.64 1.97 -0.84
C ASP A 30 -3.51 1.76 -1.86
N LYS A 31 -2.24 1.87 -1.43
CA LYS A 31 -1.07 1.61 -2.29
C LYS A 31 -1.02 0.18 -2.80
N VAL A 32 -1.31 -0.81 -1.95
CA VAL A 32 -1.35 -2.22 -2.36
C VAL A 32 -2.44 -2.44 -3.40
N GLN A 33 -3.65 -1.91 -3.19
CA GLN A 33 -4.75 -2.04 -4.15
C GLN A 33 -4.42 -1.38 -5.50
N LYS A 34 -3.78 -0.22 -5.48
CA LYS A 34 -3.27 0.43 -6.69
C LYS A 34 -2.25 -0.44 -7.41
N GLY A 35 -1.32 -1.07 -6.68
CA GLY A 35 -0.35 -2.01 -7.23
C GLY A 35 -1.00 -3.23 -7.88
N MET A 36 -2.03 -3.81 -7.24
CA MET A 36 -2.79 -4.92 -7.82
C MET A 36 -3.49 -4.52 -9.12
N LYS A 37 -4.13 -3.35 -9.15
CA LYS A 37 -4.74 -2.84 -10.38
C LYS A 37 -3.71 -2.58 -11.49
N GLN A 38 -2.53 -2.07 -11.13
CA GLN A 38 -1.43 -1.89 -12.09
C GLN A 38 -0.95 -3.24 -12.67
N LEU A 39 -0.88 -4.28 -11.85
CA LEU A 39 -0.57 -5.64 -12.29
C LEU A 39 -1.60 -6.14 -13.31
N ASP A 40 -2.90 -5.99 -13.02
CA ASP A 40 -3.98 -6.39 -13.94
C ASP A 40 -3.94 -5.62 -15.27
N GLU A 41 -3.51 -4.35 -15.24
CA GLU A 41 -3.33 -3.50 -16.40
C GLU A 41 -1.99 -3.73 -17.13
N GLY A 42 -1.16 -4.68 -16.69
CA GLY A 42 0.16 -4.96 -17.27
C GLY A 42 1.20 -3.86 -17.03
N LYS A 43 0.94 -2.93 -16.10
CA LYS A 43 1.84 -1.83 -15.72
C LYS A 43 2.92 -2.29 -14.74
N THR A 44 3.61 -3.36 -15.10
CA THR A 44 4.73 -3.92 -14.34
C THR A 44 6.06 -3.58 -15.00
N VAL A 45 7.13 -3.57 -14.20
CA VAL A 45 8.49 -3.46 -14.71
C VAL A 45 9.23 -4.78 -14.54
N SER A 46 10.25 -5.02 -15.37
CA SER A 46 11.13 -6.17 -15.19
C SER A 46 11.94 -6.07 -13.88
N HIS A 47 12.44 -7.20 -13.42
CA HIS A 47 13.29 -7.27 -12.21
C HIS A 47 14.51 -6.34 -12.29
N ASP A 48 15.16 -6.26 -13.44
CA ASP A 48 16.35 -5.40 -13.59
C ASP A 48 16.00 -3.92 -13.62
N GLN A 49 14.85 -3.54 -14.19
CA GLN A 49 14.33 -2.18 -14.07
C GLN A 49 13.99 -1.85 -12.61
N ALA A 50 13.37 -2.78 -11.86
CA ALA A 50 13.08 -2.60 -10.45
C ALA A 50 14.35 -2.36 -9.62
N LYS A 51 15.43 -3.13 -9.85
CA LYS A 51 16.74 -2.90 -9.20
C LYS A 51 17.27 -1.48 -9.47
N ASN A 52 17.15 -0.99 -10.70
CA ASN A 52 17.61 0.35 -11.06
C ASN A 52 16.79 1.45 -10.36
N ILE A 53 15.48 1.28 -10.23
CA ILE A 53 14.61 2.19 -9.47
C ILE A 53 15.02 2.23 -8.00
N ILE A 54 15.18 1.07 -7.35
CA ILE A 54 15.52 0.99 -5.93
C ILE A 54 16.87 1.65 -5.64
N LYS A 55 17.87 1.48 -6.51
CA LYS A 55 19.17 2.16 -6.39
C LYS A 55 19.04 3.69 -6.36
N SER A 56 18.03 4.26 -7.01
CA SER A 56 17.84 5.72 -7.03
C SER A 56 17.34 6.30 -5.71
N TRP A 57 16.81 5.46 -4.81
CA TRP A 57 16.31 5.88 -3.49
C TRP A 57 17.41 6.02 -2.44
N GLN A 58 18.63 5.56 -2.73
CA GLN A 58 19.78 5.62 -1.83
C GLN A 58 20.60 6.93 -1.96
N LYS A 59 19.98 8.00 -2.47
CA LYS A 59 20.62 9.32 -2.59
C LYS A 59 20.18 10.26 -1.49
#